data_AF-A0A1L9N401-F1
#
_entry.id   AF-A0A1L9N401-F1
#
_cell.length_a   1.000
_cell.length_b   1.000
_cell.length_c   1.000
_cell.angle_alpha   90.00
_cell.angle_beta   90.00
_cell.angle_gamma   90.00
#
_symmetry.space_group_name_H-M   'P 1'
#
loop_
_entity.id
_entity.type
_entity.pdbx_description
1 polymer ?
#
loop_
_entity_poly.entity_id
_entity_poly.type
_entity_poly.pdbx_seq_one_letter_code
_entity_poly.pdbx_strand_id
1 'polypeptide(L)'
;MVSFSKLVTAALVAASAAASSSKRGAAYNDASLVRTLAKSKSGSMSWSYNWDMKKNGNMPSGVEFVPMLWGTDSVDDWDSAVKSALKDGSKHILGFNEPDNASQANMGASKAATLYKKYITPYGDRAKLVSPAITSSTQSGEGLSWFKTFMSDCKSCNISAMAVHWYGGSFAQLESYMKEAIETASKYDIDEVWLTEFALDTDTSGITNESTAKTFLEKSIEWMDSHPKVGRYAYFYTANNFLLTSGSVNALGKVYVSTSSSSSSSSSETSSTKSSTKTSTKTSTKTSTKTSTKTSTKTSSKTKTTETSKSTSTKSAHTTNTAEKTKTVKTTKYVTSTKTATHTKTASITPQAAWSSVPTKSAYGW
;
A
#
# COMPACT_ATOMS: atom_id res chain seq x y z
N MET A 1 -3.83 45.86 -30.84
CA MET A 1 -4.73 45.16 -29.88
C MET A 1 -4.58 43.67 -30.10
N VAL A 2 -4.38 42.87 -29.03
CA VAL A 2 -4.37 41.40 -29.16
C VAL A 2 -5.80 40.90 -28.96
N SER A 3 -6.31 40.08 -29.88
CA SER A 3 -7.73 39.67 -29.84
C SER A 3 -7.99 38.66 -28.71
N PHE A 4 -8.83 39.07 -27.74
CA PHE A 4 -9.25 38.24 -26.61
C PHE A 4 -9.84 36.88 -27.04
N SER A 5 -10.45 36.79 -28.22
CA SER A 5 -11.03 35.55 -28.74
C SER A 5 -10.02 34.41 -28.88
N LYS A 6 -8.72 34.69 -29.10
CA LYS A 6 -7.69 33.64 -29.21
C LYS A 6 -7.23 33.08 -27.85
N LEU A 7 -7.37 33.85 -26.76
CA LEU A 7 -7.01 33.40 -25.41
C LEU A 7 -8.03 32.39 -24.85
N VAL A 8 -9.33 32.62 -25.11
CA VAL A 8 -10.40 31.75 -24.60
C VAL A 8 -10.34 30.35 -25.25
N THR A 9 -10.09 30.25 -26.55
CA THR A 9 -10.00 28.96 -27.24
C THR A 9 -8.81 28.12 -26.76
N ALA A 10 -7.66 28.75 -26.47
CA ALA A 10 -6.48 28.06 -25.95
C ALA A 10 -6.73 27.46 -24.55
N ALA A 11 -7.41 28.21 -23.67
CA ALA A 11 -7.76 27.74 -22.33
C ALA A 11 -8.73 26.55 -22.35
N LEU A 12 -9.72 26.57 -23.24
CA LEU A 12 -10.71 25.48 -23.38
C LEU A 12 -10.10 24.18 -23.91
N VAL A 13 -9.14 24.25 -24.86
CA VAL A 13 -8.47 23.04 -25.38
C VAL A 13 -7.52 22.43 -24.34
N ALA A 14 -6.83 23.25 -23.55
CA ALA A 14 -5.96 22.76 -22.47
C ALA A 14 -6.72 21.97 -21.39
N ALA A 15 -7.98 22.34 -21.11
CA ALA A 15 -8.82 21.71 -20.10
C ALA A 15 -9.31 20.29 -20.45
N SER A 16 -9.16 19.83 -21.69
CA SER A 16 -9.68 18.52 -22.16
C SER A 16 -8.60 17.45 -22.43
N ALA A 17 -7.32 17.76 -22.26
CA ALA A 17 -6.22 16.84 -22.60
C ALA A 17 -5.69 16.00 -21.43
N ALA A 18 -6.05 16.35 -20.18
CA ALA A 18 -5.61 15.64 -18.97
C ALA A 18 -6.76 14.83 -18.35
N ALA A 19 -7.22 13.79 -19.06
CA ALA A 19 -8.03 12.75 -18.45
C ALA A 19 -7.16 12.02 -17.41
N SER A 20 -7.32 12.40 -16.13
CA SER A 20 -6.54 11.85 -15.02
C SER A 20 -6.64 10.33 -15.00
N SER A 21 -5.53 9.65 -15.28
CA SER A 21 -5.44 8.20 -15.25
C SER A 21 -5.73 7.70 -13.84
N SER A 22 -6.72 6.83 -13.67
CA SER A 22 -7.17 6.36 -12.35
C SER A 22 -6.01 5.93 -11.45
N LYS A 23 -5.98 6.44 -10.21
CA LYS A 23 -4.99 6.09 -9.18
C LYS A 23 -5.04 4.61 -8.78
N ARG A 24 -6.19 3.96 -8.98
CA ARG A 24 -6.42 2.53 -8.69
C ARG A 24 -5.51 1.65 -9.54
N GLY A 25 -5.00 0.59 -8.94
CA GLY A 25 -4.25 -0.45 -9.64
C GLY A 25 -4.49 -1.84 -9.07
N ALA A 26 -4.14 -2.84 -9.85
CA ALA A 26 -4.29 -4.24 -9.45
C ALA A 26 -3.00 -4.77 -8.82
N ALA A 27 -3.01 -5.04 -7.51
CA ALA A 27 -2.14 -6.05 -6.91
C ALA A 27 -2.67 -7.43 -7.31
N TYR A 28 -1.89 -8.33 -7.91
CA TYR A 28 -2.39 -9.61 -8.43
C TYR A 28 -1.38 -10.76 -8.33
N ASN A 29 -1.88 -11.99 -8.30
CA ASN A 29 -1.05 -13.19 -8.59
C ASN A 29 -1.43 -13.83 -9.93
N ASP A 30 -2.71 -13.77 -10.35
CA ASP A 30 -3.16 -14.19 -11.68
C ASP A 30 -3.55 -12.98 -12.55
N ALA A 31 -2.80 -12.77 -13.64
CA ALA A 31 -3.05 -11.75 -14.64
C ALA A 31 -4.43 -11.87 -15.32
N SER A 32 -5.07 -13.05 -15.29
CA SER A 32 -6.43 -13.26 -15.81
C SER A 32 -7.49 -12.50 -15.02
N LEU A 33 -7.34 -12.45 -13.69
CA LEU A 33 -8.29 -11.79 -12.81
C LEU A 33 -8.24 -10.26 -12.96
N VAL A 34 -7.05 -9.71 -13.24
CA VAL A 34 -6.88 -8.29 -13.65
C VAL A 34 -7.68 -7.98 -14.91
N ARG A 35 -7.68 -8.89 -15.89
CA ARG A 35 -8.47 -8.74 -17.12
C ARG A 35 -9.97 -8.85 -16.86
N THR A 36 -10.43 -9.68 -15.93
CA THR A 36 -11.85 -9.73 -15.53
C THR A 36 -12.26 -8.44 -14.79
N LEU A 37 -11.44 -7.97 -13.85
CA LEU A 37 -11.70 -6.76 -13.07
C LEU A 37 -11.77 -5.50 -13.97
N ALA A 38 -10.79 -5.33 -14.87
CA ALA A 38 -10.78 -4.23 -15.83
C ALA A 38 -11.95 -4.27 -16.84
N LYS A 39 -12.41 -5.46 -17.24
CA LYS A 39 -13.60 -5.61 -18.11
C LYS A 39 -14.88 -5.15 -17.42
N SER A 40 -14.98 -5.24 -16.09
CA SER A 40 -16.17 -4.80 -15.35
C SER A 40 -16.36 -3.27 -15.36
N LYS A 41 -15.30 -2.49 -15.59
CA LYS A 41 -15.35 -1.04 -15.83
C LYS A 41 -14.05 -0.61 -16.51
N SER A 42 -14.11 -0.35 -17.82
CA SER A 42 -12.94 0.17 -18.57
C SER A 42 -12.46 1.50 -17.97
N GLY A 43 -11.14 1.70 -17.94
CA GLY A 43 -10.49 2.88 -17.36
C GLY A 43 -10.51 2.97 -15.83
N SER A 44 -11.10 1.99 -15.12
CA SER A 44 -11.15 2.02 -13.64
C SER A 44 -9.77 1.89 -12.99
N MET A 45 -8.80 1.25 -13.64
CA MET A 45 -7.43 1.07 -13.16
C MET A 45 -6.44 1.52 -14.23
N SER A 46 -5.30 2.10 -13.85
CA SER A 46 -4.24 2.52 -14.79
C SER A 46 -2.93 1.73 -14.67
N TRP A 47 -2.79 0.90 -13.63
CA TRP A 47 -1.55 0.18 -13.34
C TRP A 47 -1.78 -1.14 -12.61
N SER A 48 -0.74 -1.97 -12.51
CA SER A 48 -0.73 -3.24 -11.81
C SER A 48 0.68 -3.66 -11.38
N TYR A 49 0.76 -4.51 -10.35
CA TYR A 49 2.00 -5.19 -9.95
C TYR A 49 1.65 -6.53 -9.28
N ASN A 50 2.62 -7.44 -9.18
CA ASN A 50 2.42 -8.83 -8.74
C ASN A 50 3.54 -9.37 -7.85
N TRP A 51 4.20 -8.49 -7.09
CA TRP A 51 5.37 -8.83 -6.26
C TRP A 51 6.56 -9.43 -7.03
N ASP A 52 6.54 -9.39 -8.37
CA ASP A 52 7.54 -9.94 -9.28
C ASP A 52 8.09 -8.82 -10.19
N MET A 53 9.26 -9.08 -10.75
CA MET A 53 9.88 -8.34 -11.84
C MET A 53 9.25 -8.64 -13.22
N LYS A 54 8.46 -9.72 -13.33
CA LYS A 54 7.79 -10.19 -14.56
C LYS A 54 6.26 -10.18 -14.39
N LYS A 55 5.56 -9.63 -15.38
CA LYS A 55 4.08 -9.50 -15.43
C LYS A 55 3.28 -10.80 -15.50
N ASN A 56 3.95 -11.95 -15.69
CA ASN A 56 3.40 -13.31 -15.71
C ASN A 56 2.06 -13.48 -16.46
N GLY A 57 1.89 -12.75 -17.56
CA GLY A 57 0.69 -12.74 -18.39
C GLY A 57 0.50 -11.42 -19.15
N ASN A 58 -0.67 -11.26 -19.77
CA ASN A 58 -1.02 -10.06 -20.52
C ASN A 58 -1.91 -9.12 -19.68
N MET A 59 -1.49 -7.87 -19.51
CA MET A 59 -2.30 -6.82 -18.88
C MET A 59 -3.39 -6.29 -19.84
N PRO A 60 -4.47 -5.70 -19.31
CA PRO A 60 -5.43 -4.93 -20.11
C PRO A 60 -4.76 -3.75 -20.83
N SER A 61 -5.33 -3.32 -21.96
CA SER A 61 -4.93 -2.06 -22.59
C SER A 61 -5.15 -0.88 -21.65
N GLY A 62 -4.17 0.02 -21.54
CA GLY A 62 -4.18 1.15 -20.61
C GLY A 62 -3.80 0.82 -19.17
N VAL A 63 -3.49 -0.44 -18.84
CA VAL A 63 -2.96 -0.85 -17.52
C VAL A 63 -1.46 -1.09 -17.63
N GLU A 64 -0.67 -0.17 -17.06
CA GLU A 64 0.78 -0.29 -16.92
C GLU A 64 1.14 -1.46 -15.99
N PHE A 65 2.11 -2.29 -16.37
CA PHE A 65 2.76 -3.17 -15.39
C PHE A 65 3.93 -2.43 -14.71
N VAL A 66 4.02 -2.51 -13.39
CA VAL A 66 5.13 -1.97 -12.61
C VAL A 66 5.98 -3.13 -12.05
N PRO A 67 7.18 -3.39 -12.59
CA PRO A 67 8.07 -4.43 -12.08
C PRO A 67 8.58 -4.10 -10.67
N MET A 68 8.65 -5.12 -9.81
CA MET A 68 9.16 -5.00 -8.44
C MET A 68 10.43 -5.84 -8.28
N LEU A 69 11.51 -5.25 -7.73
CA LEU A 69 12.63 -6.03 -7.21
C LEU A 69 12.32 -6.41 -5.77
N TRP A 70 11.59 -7.50 -5.56
CA TRP A 70 11.03 -7.87 -4.25
C TRP A 70 12.06 -7.95 -3.13
N GLY A 71 13.21 -8.59 -3.37
CA GLY A 71 14.27 -8.81 -2.38
C GLY A 71 15.58 -9.27 -3.04
N THR A 72 16.50 -9.85 -2.24
CA THR A 72 17.82 -10.28 -2.72
C THR A 72 17.80 -11.46 -3.68
N ASP A 73 16.76 -12.27 -3.65
CA ASP A 73 16.78 -13.62 -4.25
C ASP A 73 16.48 -13.60 -5.76
N SER A 74 16.08 -12.42 -6.27
CA SER A 74 15.73 -12.15 -7.68
C SER A 74 16.75 -11.29 -8.43
N VAL A 75 17.89 -10.95 -7.81
CA VAL A 75 18.81 -9.91 -8.35
C VAL A 75 19.54 -10.30 -9.63
N ASP A 76 19.75 -11.59 -9.88
CA ASP A 76 20.51 -12.07 -11.06
C ASP A 76 19.68 -11.94 -12.36
N ASP A 77 18.38 -12.21 -12.28
CA ASP A 77 17.44 -12.06 -13.40
C ASP A 77 17.00 -10.61 -13.62
N TRP A 78 17.09 -9.77 -12.57
CA TRP A 78 16.48 -8.44 -12.48
C TRP A 78 16.77 -7.53 -13.67
N ASP A 79 18.05 -7.38 -14.05
CA ASP A 79 18.48 -6.50 -15.13
C ASP A 79 17.77 -6.82 -16.47
N SER A 80 17.61 -8.11 -16.76
CA SER A 80 16.92 -8.56 -17.97
C SER A 80 15.40 -8.32 -17.89
N ALA A 81 14.81 -8.58 -16.73
CA ALA A 81 13.37 -8.46 -16.50
C ALA A 81 12.91 -6.99 -16.54
N VAL A 82 13.60 -6.10 -15.82
CA VAL A 82 13.26 -4.67 -15.80
C VAL A 82 13.52 -4.01 -17.16
N LYS A 83 14.59 -4.36 -17.88
CA LYS A 83 14.80 -3.87 -19.26
C LYS A 83 13.69 -4.31 -20.21
N SER A 84 13.16 -5.52 -20.04
CA SER A 84 12.01 -6.01 -20.81
C SER A 84 10.72 -5.27 -20.45
N ALA A 85 10.44 -5.08 -19.15
CA ALA A 85 9.27 -4.35 -18.67
C ALA A 85 9.26 -2.87 -19.16
N LEU A 86 10.39 -2.17 -19.07
CA LEU A 86 10.56 -0.82 -19.61
C LEU A 86 10.34 -0.76 -21.13
N LYS A 87 10.77 -1.77 -21.88
CA LYS A 87 10.52 -1.88 -23.33
C LYS A 87 9.04 -2.13 -23.64
N ASP A 88 8.36 -2.91 -22.80
CA ASP A 88 6.93 -3.20 -22.88
C ASP A 88 6.03 -2.03 -22.39
N GLY A 89 6.62 -0.91 -21.96
CA GLY A 89 5.91 0.33 -21.63
C GLY A 89 5.75 0.63 -20.14
N SER A 90 6.41 -0.10 -19.24
CA SER A 90 6.56 0.30 -17.83
C SER A 90 7.25 1.66 -17.73
N LYS A 91 6.72 2.56 -16.89
CA LYS A 91 7.20 3.92 -16.63
C LYS A 91 7.63 4.11 -15.17
N HIS A 92 7.38 3.11 -14.34
CA HIS A 92 7.72 3.09 -12.92
C HIS A 92 8.43 1.78 -12.57
N ILE A 93 9.21 1.79 -11.49
CA ILE A 93 9.87 0.62 -10.91
C ILE A 93 9.60 0.61 -9.39
N LEU A 94 9.17 -0.52 -8.83
CA LEU A 94 8.99 -0.71 -7.39
C LEU A 94 10.24 -1.29 -6.72
N GLY A 95 10.56 -0.76 -5.53
CA GLY A 95 11.63 -1.28 -4.68
C GLY A 95 11.25 -2.54 -3.91
N PHE A 96 12.08 -2.89 -2.93
CA PHE A 96 11.93 -4.08 -2.10
C PHE A 96 10.61 -4.11 -1.31
N ASN A 97 10.09 -5.31 -1.08
CA ASN A 97 8.79 -5.54 -0.45
C ASN A 97 8.92 -5.81 1.05
N GLU A 98 8.45 -4.89 1.87
CA GLU A 98 8.55 -4.91 3.34
C GLU A 98 9.97 -5.32 3.81
N PRO A 99 11.03 -4.57 3.42
CA PRO A 99 12.39 -4.84 3.89
C PRO A 99 12.53 -4.66 5.41
N ASP A 100 11.61 -3.95 6.04
CA ASP A 100 11.43 -3.83 7.48
C ASP A 100 10.80 -5.08 8.14
N ASN A 101 10.14 -5.96 7.38
CA ASN A 101 9.50 -7.16 7.91
C ASN A 101 10.44 -8.38 7.80
N ALA A 102 10.69 -9.04 8.94
CA ALA A 102 11.55 -10.21 9.03
C ALA A 102 11.08 -11.42 8.21
N SER A 103 9.78 -11.49 7.88
CA SER A 103 9.15 -12.56 7.08
C SER A 103 8.99 -12.21 5.59
N GLN A 104 9.55 -11.08 5.15
CA GLN A 104 9.48 -10.59 3.77
C GLN A 104 10.91 -10.33 3.26
N ALA A 105 11.20 -9.21 2.60
CA ALA A 105 12.51 -8.97 2.01
C ALA A 105 13.66 -8.80 3.02
N ASN A 106 13.36 -8.54 4.31
CA ASN A 106 14.26 -8.62 5.47
C ASN A 106 15.67 -8.00 5.24
N MET A 107 15.72 -6.67 5.23
CA MET A 107 16.93 -5.87 5.02
C MET A 107 16.92 -4.61 5.86
N GLY A 108 17.91 -4.47 6.76
CA GLY A 108 18.19 -3.18 7.41
C GLY A 108 18.44 -2.06 6.38
N ALA A 109 17.97 -0.85 6.70
CA ALA A 109 17.90 0.29 5.78
C ALA A 109 19.17 0.56 4.97
N SER A 110 20.36 0.53 5.59
CA SER A 110 21.64 0.77 4.91
C SER A 110 22.02 -0.31 3.88
N LYS A 111 21.66 -1.58 4.13
CA LYS A 111 21.80 -2.69 3.17
C LYS A 111 20.87 -2.43 1.97
N ALA A 112 19.61 -2.09 2.24
CA ALA A 112 18.65 -1.78 1.17
C ALA A 112 19.08 -0.55 0.36
N ALA A 113 19.55 0.54 0.98
CA ALA A 113 20.05 1.71 0.26
C ALA A 113 21.25 1.39 -0.66
N THR A 114 22.16 0.51 -0.21
CA THR A 114 23.27 0.02 -1.03
C THR A 114 22.78 -0.79 -2.23
N LEU A 115 21.83 -1.71 -2.03
CA LEU A 115 21.28 -2.56 -3.08
C LEU A 115 20.38 -1.77 -4.06
N TYR A 116 19.65 -0.76 -3.57
CA TYR A 116 18.82 0.13 -4.39
C TYR A 116 19.70 0.94 -5.35
N LYS A 117 20.81 1.50 -4.88
CA LYS A 117 21.82 2.17 -5.73
C LYS A 117 22.42 1.24 -6.78
N LYS A 118 22.64 -0.04 -6.43
CA LYS A 118 23.22 -1.03 -7.34
C LYS A 118 22.24 -1.48 -8.44
N TYR A 119 20.97 -1.69 -8.10
CA TYR A 119 20.02 -2.41 -8.96
C TYR A 119 18.84 -1.58 -9.48
N ILE A 120 18.41 -0.52 -8.80
CA ILE A 120 17.19 0.23 -9.15
C ILE A 120 17.51 1.65 -9.64
N THR A 121 18.39 2.38 -8.94
CA THR A 121 18.85 3.71 -9.35
C THR A 121 19.39 3.81 -10.79
N PRO A 122 20.07 2.80 -11.38
CA PRO A 122 20.54 2.85 -12.76
C PRO A 122 19.45 2.94 -13.85
N TYR A 123 18.17 2.97 -13.49
CA TYR A 123 17.03 3.11 -14.40
C TYR A 123 16.25 4.43 -14.23
N GLY A 124 16.73 5.34 -13.36
CA GLY A 124 16.05 6.62 -13.05
C GLY A 124 16.03 7.64 -14.19
N ASP A 125 16.74 7.37 -15.28
CA ASP A 125 16.68 8.10 -16.56
C ASP A 125 15.52 7.62 -17.46
N ARG A 126 14.96 6.43 -17.18
CA ARG A 126 13.99 5.72 -18.01
C ARG A 126 12.64 5.44 -17.31
N ALA A 127 12.60 5.51 -15.99
CA ALA A 127 11.39 5.33 -15.19
C ALA A 127 11.42 6.14 -13.89
N LYS A 128 10.24 6.52 -13.39
CA LYS A 128 10.06 6.97 -12.00
C LYS A 128 10.43 5.84 -11.05
N LEU A 129 11.31 6.11 -10.09
CA LEU A 129 11.76 5.11 -9.13
C LEU A 129 10.93 5.21 -7.85
N VAL A 130 10.20 4.17 -7.51
CA VAL A 130 9.41 4.12 -6.26
C VAL A 130 10.26 3.49 -5.16
N SER A 131 10.14 3.98 -3.93
CA SER A 131 10.90 3.44 -2.79
C SER A 131 10.62 1.95 -2.56
N PRO A 132 11.43 1.27 -1.72
CA PRO A 132 10.96 0.06 -1.05
C PRO A 132 9.63 0.34 -0.35
N ALA A 133 8.71 -0.63 -0.41
CA ALA A 133 7.40 -0.55 0.20
C ALA A 133 7.49 -1.02 1.65
N ILE A 134 7.33 -0.09 2.60
CA ILE A 134 7.41 -0.36 4.03
C ILE A 134 6.06 -0.77 4.63
N THR A 135 6.09 -1.43 5.79
CA THR A 135 4.88 -1.71 6.57
C THR A 135 4.28 -0.45 7.23
N SER A 136 3.08 -0.61 7.81
CA SER A 136 2.49 0.34 8.76
C SER A 136 2.96 0.17 10.21
N SER A 137 4.04 -0.58 10.46
CA SER A 137 4.59 -0.76 11.81
C SER A 137 5.09 0.57 12.40
N THR A 138 4.91 0.71 13.71
CA THR A 138 5.42 1.84 14.52
C THR A 138 6.65 1.47 15.34
N GLN A 139 7.18 0.25 15.21
CA GLN A 139 8.39 -0.18 15.94
C GLN A 139 9.65 0.54 15.45
N SER A 140 10.62 0.72 16.36
CA SER A 140 11.89 1.37 16.04
C SER A 140 12.71 0.52 15.08
N GLY A 141 13.08 1.07 13.92
CA GLY A 141 13.73 0.33 12.84
C GLY A 141 12.77 -0.35 11.86
N GLU A 142 11.45 -0.23 12.04
CA GLU A 142 10.41 -0.70 11.09
C GLU A 142 9.65 0.49 10.48
N GLY A 143 8.82 0.23 9.45
CA GLY A 143 7.87 1.20 8.89
C GLY A 143 8.49 2.56 8.56
N LEU A 144 7.85 3.63 9.04
CA LEU A 144 8.32 5.01 8.83
C LEU A 144 9.67 5.29 9.50
N SER A 145 10.08 4.53 10.52
CA SER A 145 11.42 4.62 11.15
C SER A 145 12.50 4.05 10.23
N TRP A 146 12.21 2.89 9.62
CA TRP A 146 13.06 2.28 8.59
C TRP A 146 13.25 3.22 7.40
N PHE A 147 12.17 3.78 6.87
CA PHE A 147 12.20 4.67 5.69
C PHE A 147 13.04 5.92 5.93
N LYS A 148 12.89 6.58 7.09
CA LYS A 148 13.68 7.77 7.46
C LYS A 148 15.19 7.47 7.48
N THR A 149 15.57 6.26 7.91
CA THR A 149 16.95 5.75 7.86
C THR A 149 17.40 5.46 6.42
N PHE A 150 16.57 4.78 5.63
CA PHE A 150 16.85 4.47 4.22
C PHE A 150 17.12 5.75 3.42
N MET A 151 16.29 6.78 3.55
CA MET A 151 16.48 8.04 2.81
C MET A 151 17.75 8.80 3.24
N SER A 152 18.17 8.70 4.51
CA SER A 152 19.46 9.24 4.96
C SER A 152 20.64 8.61 4.21
N ASP A 153 20.58 7.31 3.95
CA ASP A 153 21.65 6.57 3.27
C ASP A 153 21.50 6.63 1.74
N CYS A 154 20.28 6.80 1.22
CA CYS A 154 19.93 6.75 -0.20
C CYS A 154 19.82 8.13 -0.90
N LYS A 155 20.59 9.13 -0.46
CA LYS A 155 20.54 10.52 -0.99
C LYS A 155 20.70 10.67 -2.53
N SER A 156 21.29 9.67 -3.19
CA SER A 156 21.54 9.65 -4.64
C SER A 156 20.61 8.68 -5.40
N CYS A 157 19.50 8.26 -4.78
CA CYS A 157 18.68 7.15 -5.31
C CYS A 157 17.51 7.58 -6.20
N ASN A 158 17.29 8.89 -6.36
CA ASN A 158 16.31 9.50 -7.26
C ASN A 158 14.86 8.99 -7.05
N ILE A 159 14.49 8.78 -5.79
CA ILE A 159 13.15 8.33 -5.38
C ILE A 159 12.11 9.36 -5.84
N SER A 160 11.22 8.93 -6.73
CA SER A 160 10.16 9.74 -7.33
C SER A 160 8.82 9.60 -6.59
N ALA A 161 8.63 8.52 -5.85
CA ALA A 161 7.44 8.26 -5.03
C ALA A 161 7.78 7.34 -3.85
N MET A 162 7.06 7.48 -2.74
CA MET A 162 7.21 6.67 -1.53
C MET A 162 6.12 5.59 -1.49
N ALA A 163 6.50 4.32 -1.47
CA ALA A 163 5.58 3.19 -1.31
C ALA A 163 5.38 2.83 0.18
N VAL A 164 4.12 2.58 0.54
CA VAL A 164 3.69 2.13 1.86
C VAL A 164 2.61 1.06 1.76
N HIS A 165 2.58 0.16 2.74
CA HIS A 165 1.50 -0.80 2.98
C HIS A 165 0.75 -0.42 4.26
N TRP A 166 -0.56 -0.70 4.32
CA TRP A 166 -1.35 -0.51 5.54
C TRP A 166 -2.36 -1.62 5.76
N TYR A 167 -2.38 -2.16 6.98
CA TYR A 167 -3.40 -3.10 7.46
C TYR A 167 -3.83 -2.71 8.87
N GLY A 168 -5.12 -2.85 9.18
CA GLY A 168 -5.69 -2.48 10.48
C GLY A 168 -7.22 -2.40 10.47
N GLY A 169 -7.82 -2.01 11.60
CA GLY A 169 -9.26 -2.16 11.82
C GLY A 169 -10.19 -1.07 11.26
N SER A 170 -9.70 0.06 10.72
CA SER A 170 -10.59 1.14 10.27
C SER A 170 -10.01 2.14 9.25
N PHE A 171 -10.90 2.78 8.48
CA PHE A 171 -10.56 3.88 7.57
C PHE A 171 -9.90 5.07 8.29
N ALA A 172 -10.31 5.38 9.53
CA ALA A 172 -9.74 6.50 10.28
C ALA A 172 -8.25 6.26 10.64
N GLN A 173 -7.88 5.01 10.91
CA GLN A 173 -6.47 4.62 11.11
C GLN A 173 -5.68 4.68 9.80
N LEU A 174 -6.27 4.23 8.67
CA LEU A 174 -5.65 4.36 7.34
C LEU A 174 -5.41 5.83 6.96
N GLU A 175 -6.41 6.70 7.13
CA GLU A 175 -6.28 8.14 6.86
C GLU A 175 -5.19 8.77 7.74
N SER A 176 -5.13 8.40 9.03
CA SER A 176 -4.10 8.88 9.95
C SER A 176 -2.69 8.45 9.52
N TYR A 177 -2.51 7.18 9.15
CA TYR A 177 -1.22 6.66 8.68
C TYR A 177 -0.81 7.31 7.35
N MET A 178 -1.73 7.43 6.39
CA MET A 178 -1.44 8.06 5.10
C MET A 178 -1.05 9.53 5.24
N LYS A 179 -1.60 10.26 6.22
CA LYS A 179 -1.16 11.63 6.56
C LYS A 179 0.27 11.65 7.09
N GLU A 180 0.65 10.75 8.01
CA GLU A 180 2.04 10.69 8.52
C GLU A 180 3.03 10.24 7.42
N ALA A 181 2.62 9.32 6.53
CA ALA A 181 3.42 8.90 5.38
C ALA A 181 3.65 10.08 4.41
N ILE A 182 2.63 10.88 4.12
CA ILE A 182 2.73 12.07 3.25
C ILE A 182 3.58 13.17 3.90
N GLU A 183 3.45 13.41 5.21
CA GLU A 183 4.32 14.34 5.95
C GLU A 183 5.78 13.83 5.98
N THR A 184 5.98 12.51 6.06
CA THR A 184 7.31 11.89 6.02
C THR A 184 7.94 11.99 4.63
N ALA A 185 7.19 11.72 3.56
CA ALA A 185 7.64 11.87 2.17
C ALA A 185 8.05 13.33 1.86
N SER A 186 7.26 14.29 2.32
CA SER A 186 7.50 15.73 2.13
C SER A 186 8.80 16.24 2.78
N LYS A 187 9.37 15.51 3.76
CA LYS A 187 10.66 15.84 4.40
C LYS A 187 11.89 15.40 3.59
N TYR A 188 11.67 14.72 2.47
CA TYR A 188 12.70 14.27 1.52
C TYR A 188 12.36 14.70 0.08
N ASP A 189 11.57 15.76 -0.08
CA ASP A 189 11.12 16.30 -1.37
C ASP A 189 10.34 15.31 -2.25
N ILE A 190 9.74 14.27 -1.65
CA ILE A 190 8.90 13.28 -2.35
C ILE A 190 7.44 13.75 -2.33
N ASP A 191 6.97 14.18 -3.48
CA ASP A 191 5.62 14.76 -3.68
C ASP A 191 4.48 13.72 -3.83
N GLU A 192 4.80 12.43 -3.92
CA GLU A 192 3.87 11.38 -4.33
C GLU A 192 4.00 10.14 -3.43
N VAL A 193 2.92 9.76 -2.74
CA VAL A 193 2.84 8.53 -1.93
C VAL A 193 1.96 7.49 -2.64
N TRP A 194 2.42 6.24 -2.63
CA TRP A 194 1.74 5.07 -3.20
C TRP A 194 1.34 4.10 -2.09
N LEU A 195 0.04 3.85 -1.93
CA LEU A 195 -0.48 2.81 -1.04
C LEU A 195 -0.55 1.48 -1.80
N THR A 196 0.59 0.79 -1.86
CA THR A 196 0.77 -0.39 -2.73
C THR A 196 0.01 -1.62 -2.25
N GLU A 197 -0.31 -1.68 -0.95
CA GLU A 197 -1.24 -2.64 -0.37
C GLU A 197 -2.11 -1.95 0.68
N PHE A 198 -3.42 -2.21 0.65
CA PHE A 198 -4.28 -1.97 1.81
C PHE A 198 -5.49 -2.92 1.87
N ALA A 199 -5.83 -3.34 3.09
CA ALA A 199 -7.08 -4.02 3.43
C ALA A 199 -7.38 -3.81 4.92
N LEU A 200 -8.52 -4.32 5.39
CA LEU A 200 -8.70 -4.52 6.83
C LEU A 200 -7.79 -5.67 7.30
N ASP A 201 -7.29 -5.58 8.53
CA ASP A 201 -6.54 -6.63 9.23
C ASP A 201 -7.21 -8.02 9.12
N THR A 202 -8.50 -8.04 9.39
CA THR A 202 -9.44 -9.15 9.38
C THR A 202 -9.66 -9.74 7.99
N ASP A 203 -9.51 -8.96 6.92
CA ASP A 203 -9.72 -9.39 5.53
C ASP A 203 -8.42 -9.86 4.84
N THR A 204 -7.27 -9.85 5.52
CA THR A 204 -5.95 -10.27 4.97
C THR A 204 -5.90 -11.70 4.42
N SER A 205 -6.83 -12.56 4.83
CA SER A 205 -6.96 -13.96 4.38
C SER A 205 -8.19 -14.20 3.48
N GLY A 206 -8.80 -13.12 2.99
CA GLY A 206 -10.08 -13.12 2.26
C GLY A 206 -11.18 -12.42 3.07
N ILE A 207 -12.19 -11.90 2.39
CA ILE A 207 -13.21 -11.02 2.98
C ILE A 207 -14.06 -11.77 4.02
N THR A 208 -14.00 -11.31 5.27
CA THR A 208 -14.73 -11.88 6.41
C THR A 208 -16.12 -11.26 6.58
N ASN A 209 -16.26 -9.97 6.31
CA ASN A 209 -17.52 -9.25 6.37
C ASN A 209 -17.64 -8.25 5.21
N GLU A 210 -18.38 -8.63 4.17
CA GLU A 210 -18.52 -7.83 2.94
C GLU A 210 -19.08 -6.42 3.20
N SER A 211 -19.95 -6.24 4.21
CA SER A 211 -20.53 -4.93 4.54
C SER A 211 -19.49 -3.99 5.17
N THR A 212 -18.68 -4.50 6.09
CA THR A 212 -17.57 -3.76 6.70
C THR A 212 -16.50 -3.44 5.66
N ALA A 213 -16.11 -4.43 4.86
CA ALA A 213 -15.11 -4.29 3.80
C ALA A 213 -15.51 -3.22 2.76
N LYS A 214 -16.79 -3.22 2.31
CA LYS A 214 -17.33 -2.18 1.42
C LYS A 214 -17.29 -0.80 2.06
N THR A 215 -17.82 -0.67 3.28
CA THR A 215 -17.88 0.62 4.01
C THR A 215 -16.48 1.22 4.23
N PHE A 216 -15.49 0.37 4.47
CA PHE A 216 -14.07 0.75 4.52
C PHE A 216 -13.55 1.19 3.16
N LEU A 217 -13.80 0.38 2.12
CA LEU A 217 -13.24 0.59 0.79
C LEU A 217 -13.81 1.82 0.07
N GLU A 218 -15.12 2.08 0.21
CA GLU A 218 -15.80 3.27 -0.33
C GLU A 218 -15.14 4.56 0.18
N LYS A 219 -14.99 4.70 1.50
CA LYS A 219 -14.34 5.85 2.14
C LYS A 219 -12.86 5.98 1.77
N SER A 220 -12.15 4.84 1.73
CA SER A 220 -10.75 4.79 1.34
C SER A 220 -10.53 5.29 -0.09
N ILE A 221 -11.41 4.89 -1.01
CA ILE A 221 -11.38 5.29 -2.42
C ILE A 221 -11.73 6.78 -2.59
N GLU A 222 -12.80 7.25 -1.95
CA GLU A 222 -13.22 8.67 -2.00
C GLU A 222 -12.09 9.60 -1.51
N TRP A 223 -11.45 9.25 -0.39
CA TRP A 223 -10.33 9.99 0.17
C TRP A 223 -9.09 9.93 -0.73
N MET A 224 -8.68 8.74 -1.18
CA MET A 224 -7.46 8.60 -1.99
C MET A 224 -7.59 9.19 -3.39
N ASP A 225 -8.78 9.19 -4.00
CA ASP A 225 -9.03 9.88 -5.27
C ASP A 225 -8.90 11.39 -5.10
N SER A 226 -9.50 11.96 -4.07
CA SER A 226 -9.49 13.41 -3.81
C SER A 226 -8.14 13.94 -3.28
N HIS A 227 -7.37 13.14 -2.53
CA HIS A 227 -6.13 13.61 -1.91
C HIS A 227 -4.98 13.77 -2.93
N PRO A 228 -4.42 14.97 -3.15
CA PRO A 228 -3.51 15.24 -4.28
C PRO A 228 -2.13 14.58 -4.14
N LYS A 229 -1.67 14.33 -2.90
CA LYS A 229 -0.38 13.66 -2.63
C LYS A 229 -0.44 12.13 -2.68
N VAL A 230 -1.63 11.54 -2.84
CA VAL A 230 -1.77 10.11 -3.14
C VAL A 230 -1.68 9.95 -4.65
N GLY A 231 -0.59 9.38 -5.15
CA GLY A 231 -0.39 9.15 -6.58
C GLY A 231 -1.11 7.90 -7.08
N ARG A 232 -0.97 6.80 -6.35
CA ARG A 232 -1.50 5.47 -6.71
C ARG A 232 -1.89 4.65 -5.48
N TYR A 233 -2.82 3.73 -5.65
CA TYR A 233 -3.20 2.76 -4.62
C TYR A 233 -3.73 1.45 -5.18
N ALA A 234 -3.47 0.33 -4.50
CA ALA A 234 -3.98 -0.99 -4.84
C ALA A 234 -4.54 -1.68 -3.59
N TYR A 235 -5.82 -2.09 -3.65
CA TYR A 235 -6.42 -2.89 -2.58
C TYR A 235 -5.79 -4.28 -2.57
N PHE A 236 -5.71 -4.93 -1.41
CA PHE A 236 -5.15 -6.27 -1.26
C PHE A 236 -6.26 -7.36 -1.27
N TYR A 237 -6.45 -8.15 -2.33
CA TYR A 237 -5.86 -8.03 -3.66
C TYR A 237 -6.77 -8.57 -4.79
N THR A 238 -6.29 -8.55 -6.04
CA THR A 238 -7.03 -8.99 -7.24
C THR A 238 -7.05 -10.52 -7.32
N ALA A 239 -7.81 -11.14 -6.42
CA ALA A 239 -7.93 -12.59 -6.28
C ALA A 239 -9.35 -13.04 -5.92
N ASN A 240 -9.59 -14.34 -6.06
CA ASN A 240 -10.76 -15.00 -5.48
C ASN A 240 -10.74 -14.88 -3.96
N ASN A 241 -11.92 -14.72 -3.36
CA ASN A 241 -12.16 -14.41 -1.94
C ASN A 241 -11.75 -12.98 -1.52
N PHE A 242 -11.33 -12.13 -2.46
CA PHE A 242 -11.03 -10.70 -2.24
C PHE A 242 -11.95 -9.83 -3.11
N LEU A 243 -11.46 -9.30 -4.23
CA LEU A 243 -12.27 -8.54 -5.21
C LEU A 243 -13.06 -9.43 -6.19
N LEU A 244 -12.79 -10.74 -6.21
CA LEU A 244 -13.47 -11.71 -7.08
C LEU A 244 -13.98 -12.92 -6.30
N THR A 245 -14.93 -13.63 -6.90
CA THR A 245 -15.44 -14.93 -6.44
C THR A 245 -15.59 -15.83 -7.68
N SER A 246 -14.97 -17.01 -7.66
CA SER A 246 -14.96 -17.97 -8.78
C SER A 246 -14.65 -17.34 -10.15
N GLY A 247 -13.63 -16.45 -10.19
CA GLY A 247 -13.18 -15.75 -11.39
C GLY A 247 -14.05 -14.56 -11.82
N SER A 248 -15.17 -14.30 -11.15
CA SER A 248 -16.11 -13.20 -11.44
C SER A 248 -15.96 -12.05 -10.45
N VAL A 249 -16.16 -10.80 -10.88
CA VAL A 249 -16.07 -9.62 -10.01
C VAL A 249 -17.23 -9.62 -8.99
N ASN A 250 -16.90 -9.70 -7.70
CA ASN A 250 -17.89 -9.74 -6.62
C ASN A 250 -18.37 -8.32 -6.23
N ALA A 251 -19.19 -8.19 -5.19
CA ALA A 251 -19.77 -6.89 -4.86
C ALA A 251 -18.76 -5.91 -4.22
N LEU A 252 -17.67 -6.39 -3.61
CA LEU A 252 -16.53 -5.55 -3.19
C LEU A 252 -15.67 -5.14 -4.40
N GLY A 253 -15.42 -6.05 -5.34
CA GLY A 253 -14.76 -5.73 -6.62
C GLY A 253 -15.50 -4.67 -7.43
N LYS A 254 -16.83 -4.67 -7.40
CA LYS A 254 -17.67 -3.63 -8.02
C LYS A 254 -17.51 -2.26 -7.35
N VAL A 255 -17.36 -2.21 -6.03
CA VAL A 255 -16.97 -0.99 -5.30
C VAL A 255 -15.59 -0.54 -5.73
N TYR A 256 -14.59 -1.44 -5.77
CA TYR A 256 -13.21 -1.08 -6.13
C TYR A 256 -13.10 -0.41 -7.50
N VAL A 257 -13.76 -0.98 -8.52
CA VAL A 257 -13.76 -0.42 -9.89
C VAL A 257 -14.76 0.70 -10.11
N SER A 258 -15.56 1.06 -9.11
CA SER A 258 -16.47 2.20 -9.22
C SER A 258 -15.69 3.51 -9.26
N THR A 259 -16.13 4.43 -10.12
CA THR A 259 -15.65 5.81 -10.15
C THR A 259 -16.26 6.56 -8.98
N SER A 260 -15.45 7.23 -8.16
CA SER A 260 -15.92 8.16 -7.13
C SER A 260 -16.85 9.20 -7.75
N SER A 261 -18.14 9.09 -7.48
CA SER A 261 -19.15 9.96 -8.07
C SER A 261 -18.93 11.38 -7.58
N SER A 262 -18.40 12.25 -8.45
CA SER A 262 -18.35 13.70 -8.20
C SER A 262 -19.77 14.26 -8.24
N SER A 263 -20.52 14.07 -7.16
CA SER A 263 -21.92 14.46 -7.01
C SER A 263 -22.03 15.97 -6.77
N SER A 264 -21.65 16.75 -7.79
CA SER A 264 -21.96 18.17 -7.91
C SER A 264 -23.45 18.35 -8.24
N SER A 265 -24.32 17.86 -7.34
CA SER A 265 -25.76 18.06 -7.39
C SER A 265 -26.09 19.53 -7.08
N SER A 266 -25.90 20.38 -8.09
CA SER A 266 -26.26 21.79 -8.03
C SER A 266 -27.79 21.92 -8.09
N SER A 267 -28.44 21.80 -6.93
CA SER A 267 -29.85 22.09 -6.76
C SER A 267 -30.08 23.60 -6.79
N SER A 268 -30.17 24.17 -7.99
CA SER A 268 -30.41 25.59 -8.22
C SER A 268 -31.88 25.97 -7.95
N GLU A 269 -32.31 25.95 -6.69
CA GLU A 269 -33.61 26.50 -6.31
C GLU A 269 -33.58 28.03 -6.36
N THR A 270 -34.47 28.61 -7.17
CA THR A 270 -34.72 30.05 -7.23
C THR A 270 -36.18 30.31 -6.90
N SER A 271 -36.45 30.92 -5.74
CA SER A 271 -37.68 31.69 -5.55
C SER A 271 -37.50 32.75 -4.46
N SER A 272 -38.25 33.85 -4.60
CA SER A 272 -38.13 35.06 -3.80
C SER A 272 -38.97 35.02 -2.51
N THR A 273 -38.56 35.85 -1.55
CA THR A 273 -39.33 36.14 -0.34
C THR A 273 -40.60 36.94 -0.62
N LYS A 274 -41.69 36.62 0.09
CA LYS A 274 -42.70 37.62 0.45
C LYS A 274 -43.31 37.32 1.82
N SER A 275 -43.55 38.36 2.61
CA SER A 275 -44.05 38.29 3.98
C SER A 275 -45.54 38.63 4.06
N SER A 276 -46.27 37.96 4.95
CA SER A 276 -47.54 38.45 5.48
C SER A 276 -47.82 37.85 6.87
N THR A 277 -47.95 38.71 7.88
CA THR A 277 -48.22 38.37 9.28
C THR A 277 -49.71 38.13 9.54
N LYS A 278 -50.07 37.13 10.38
CA LYS A 278 -51.15 37.35 11.36
C LYS A 278 -51.16 36.41 12.57
N THR A 279 -51.46 37.01 13.72
CA THR A 279 -51.51 36.44 15.07
C THR A 279 -52.83 35.72 15.36
N SER A 280 -52.79 34.68 16.19
CA SER A 280 -53.85 34.36 17.17
C SER A 280 -53.32 33.46 18.30
N THR A 281 -53.99 33.47 19.46
CA THR A 281 -53.39 33.13 20.77
C THR A 281 -54.33 32.33 21.66
N LYS A 282 -53.83 31.26 22.32
CA LYS A 282 -54.25 30.66 23.63
C LYS A 282 -53.50 29.32 23.83
N THR A 283 -52.98 28.86 24.99
CA THR A 283 -53.32 29.02 26.44
C THR A 283 -54.59 28.25 26.81
N SER A 284 -54.63 27.26 27.71
CA SER A 284 -53.84 26.92 28.93
C SER A 284 -53.54 25.38 29.04
N THR A 285 -52.54 24.87 29.76
CA THR A 285 -52.45 24.66 31.24
C THR A 285 -53.68 23.92 31.82
N LYS A 286 -53.61 22.83 32.61
CA LYS A 286 -52.77 22.48 33.80
C LYS A 286 -52.53 20.95 33.94
N THR A 287 -51.35 20.46 34.42
CA THR A 287 -51.00 20.08 35.83
C THR A 287 -51.72 18.77 36.30
N SER A 288 -51.13 17.79 37.01
CA SER A 288 -50.35 17.95 38.26
C SER A 288 -49.52 16.73 38.72
N THR A 289 -48.30 16.99 39.24
CA THR A 289 -47.62 16.28 40.38
C THR A 289 -47.27 14.78 40.25
N LYS A 290 -46.36 14.14 41.01
CA LYS A 290 -45.54 14.43 42.23
C LYS A 290 -44.35 13.40 42.24
N THR A 291 -43.23 13.43 42.99
CA THR A 291 -42.62 14.27 44.05
C THR A 291 -41.08 14.06 44.05
N SER A 292 -40.30 14.94 44.71
CA SER A 292 -39.04 14.67 45.48
C SER A 292 -37.76 14.09 44.81
N THR A 293 -36.51 14.36 45.26
CA THR A 293 -35.89 15.51 45.98
C THR A 293 -34.35 15.46 45.78
N LYS A 294 -33.72 16.61 45.48
CA LYS A 294 -32.46 17.20 46.06
C LYS A 294 -31.68 16.36 47.14
N THR A 295 -30.35 16.39 47.31
CA THR A 295 -29.34 17.49 47.27
C THR A 295 -27.90 16.96 47.07
N SER A 296 -26.96 17.87 46.75
CA SER A 296 -25.55 17.74 46.37
C SER A 296 -24.47 17.55 47.48
N THR A 297 -23.29 17.01 47.07
CA THR A 297 -21.91 17.27 47.62
C THR A 297 -21.58 16.82 49.07
N LYS A 298 -20.32 16.67 49.53
CA LYS A 298 -18.98 17.07 49.01
C LYS A 298 -17.84 16.12 49.46
N THR A 299 -16.64 16.37 48.92
CA THR A 299 -15.31 15.77 49.16
C THR A 299 -14.90 15.51 50.62
N SER A 300 -14.05 14.50 50.84
CA SER A 300 -12.97 14.52 51.86
C SER A 300 -11.71 13.80 51.34
N SER A 301 -10.57 13.96 52.01
CA SER A 301 -9.22 13.70 51.45
C SER A 301 -8.28 12.97 52.42
N LYS A 302 -7.18 12.41 51.89
CA LYS A 302 -5.97 12.11 52.67
C LYS A 302 -4.70 12.15 51.80
N THR A 303 -3.57 12.39 52.45
CA THR A 303 -2.27 12.76 51.87
C THR A 303 -1.17 11.93 52.55
N LYS A 304 0.09 12.08 52.10
CA LYS A 304 1.36 11.60 52.70
C LYS A 304 1.69 10.09 52.45
N THR A 305 2.94 9.67 52.28
CA THR A 305 4.23 10.43 52.17
C THR A 305 5.19 9.73 51.20
N THR A 306 6.12 10.48 50.62
CA THR A 306 7.39 9.98 50.05
C THR A 306 8.25 9.32 51.12
N GLU A 307 9.04 8.30 50.76
CA GLU A 307 10.41 8.22 51.27
C GLU A 307 11.35 7.52 50.27
N THR A 308 12.62 7.91 50.28
CA THR A 308 13.66 7.46 49.33
C THR A 308 14.70 6.66 50.09
N SER A 309 15.22 5.58 49.50
CA SER A 309 16.49 4.99 49.94
C SER A 309 17.30 4.45 48.77
N LYS A 310 18.63 4.43 48.97
CA LYS A 310 19.68 4.48 47.96
C LYS A 310 20.85 3.63 48.45
N SER A 311 21.45 2.82 47.58
CA SER A 311 22.79 2.17 47.70
C SER A 311 22.79 0.85 46.91
N THR A 312 23.86 0.34 46.29
CA THR A 312 25.11 0.91 45.72
C THR A 312 25.62 -0.11 44.68
N SER A 313 26.52 0.30 43.79
CA SER A 313 27.15 -0.53 42.77
C SER A 313 27.90 -1.77 43.29
N THR A 314 28.04 -2.77 42.42
CA THR A 314 29.34 -3.40 42.16
C THR A 314 29.52 -3.68 40.67
N LYS A 315 30.73 -3.44 40.16
CA LYS A 315 31.18 -4.00 38.88
C LYS A 315 31.66 -5.43 39.13
N SER A 316 31.49 -6.31 38.15
CA SER A 316 32.54 -7.28 37.83
C SER A 316 32.50 -7.60 36.34
N ALA A 317 33.66 -7.86 35.75
CA ALA A 317 33.80 -8.31 34.38
C ALA A 317 34.88 -9.39 34.36
N HIS A 318 34.65 -10.52 33.69
CA HIS A 318 35.75 -11.38 33.24
C HIS A 318 35.38 -12.27 32.05
N THR A 319 36.14 -12.06 30.97
CA THR A 319 36.67 -13.07 30.03
C THR A 319 35.79 -14.24 29.56
N THR A 320 35.46 -14.20 28.27
CA THR A 320 35.85 -15.20 27.24
C THR A 320 36.11 -16.65 27.69
N ASN A 321 35.50 -17.59 26.96
CA ASN A 321 36.26 -18.75 26.49
C ASN A 321 35.80 -19.22 25.11
N THR A 322 36.76 -19.49 24.22
CA THR A 322 36.53 -19.95 22.85
C THR A 322 36.53 -21.48 22.83
N ALA A 323 35.59 -22.09 22.11
CA ALA A 323 35.52 -23.55 21.95
C ALA A 323 35.20 -23.94 20.50
N GLU A 324 36.18 -23.72 19.62
CA GLU A 324 36.17 -24.19 18.24
C GLU A 324 36.09 -25.73 18.17
N LYS A 325 35.21 -26.27 17.32
CA LYS A 325 35.14 -27.73 17.04
C LYS A 325 34.98 -28.01 15.55
N THR A 326 36.08 -27.84 14.84
CA THR A 326 36.31 -28.34 13.49
C THR A 326 35.95 -29.83 13.38
N LYS A 327 35.13 -30.20 12.38
CA LYS A 327 34.93 -31.60 12.00
C LYS A 327 35.29 -31.84 10.54
N THR A 328 36.33 -32.66 10.39
CA THR A 328 37.04 -33.09 9.18
C THR A 328 36.14 -33.49 8.01
N VAL A 329 36.42 -32.93 6.83
CA VAL A 329 35.89 -33.40 5.54
C VAL A 329 36.45 -34.80 5.24
N LYS A 330 35.60 -35.75 4.84
CA LYS A 330 36.03 -37.02 4.23
C LYS A 330 35.65 -37.06 2.75
N THR A 331 36.64 -36.84 1.90
CA THR A 331 36.53 -36.97 0.45
C THR A 331 36.65 -38.44 0.04
N THR A 332 35.67 -38.98 -0.69
CA THR A 332 35.80 -40.28 -1.37
C THR A 332 35.56 -40.09 -2.86
N LYS A 333 36.57 -40.34 -3.69
CA LYS A 333 36.44 -40.36 -5.14
C LYS A 333 35.90 -41.73 -5.59
N TYR A 334 34.97 -41.74 -6.54
CA TYR A 334 34.77 -42.86 -7.45
C TYR A 334 34.67 -42.33 -8.87
N VAL A 335 35.37 -42.99 -9.80
CA VAL A 335 35.41 -42.67 -11.23
C VAL A 335 35.43 -43.99 -11.98
N THR A 336 34.41 -44.30 -12.78
CA THR A 336 34.51 -45.29 -13.85
C THR A 336 33.42 -45.14 -14.91
N SER A 337 33.84 -45.35 -16.17
CA SER A 337 33.07 -45.69 -17.37
C SER A 337 31.92 -44.77 -17.83
N THR A 338 32.12 -44.22 -19.02
CA THR A 338 31.06 -43.84 -19.95
C THR A 338 30.24 -45.05 -20.43
N LYS A 339 29.01 -44.80 -20.88
CA LYS A 339 28.39 -45.56 -21.98
C LYS A 339 27.37 -44.69 -22.72
N THR A 340 27.51 -44.56 -24.03
CA THR A 340 26.63 -43.74 -24.87
C THR A 340 25.32 -44.48 -25.17
N ALA A 341 24.18 -43.81 -25.01
CA ALA A 341 22.88 -44.28 -25.50
C ALA A 341 22.02 -43.08 -25.94
N THR A 342 21.91 -42.88 -27.26
CA THR A 342 21.06 -41.84 -27.87
C THR A 342 19.60 -42.29 -27.87
N HIS A 343 18.75 -41.64 -27.08
CA HIS A 343 17.30 -41.71 -27.25
C HIS A 343 16.67 -40.32 -27.22
N THR A 344 16.32 -39.83 -28.41
CA THR A 344 15.51 -38.62 -28.58
C THR A 344 14.12 -38.85 -27.98
N LYS A 345 13.79 -38.17 -26.88
CA LYS A 345 12.43 -38.15 -26.34
C LYS A 345 12.02 -36.71 -26.04
N THR A 346 11.15 -36.17 -26.88
CA THR A 346 10.63 -34.80 -26.77
C THR A 346 9.83 -34.65 -25.48
N ALA A 347 10.45 -34.09 -24.45
CA ALA A 347 9.77 -33.72 -23.21
C ALA A 347 9.11 -32.35 -23.39
N SER A 348 7.78 -32.32 -23.49
CA SER A 348 6.99 -31.09 -23.40
C SER A 348 7.11 -30.51 -21.99
N ILE A 349 7.90 -29.45 -21.84
CA ILE A 349 8.09 -28.76 -20.55
C ILE A 349 6.84 -27.92 -20.27
N THR A 350 6.07 -28.30 -19.24
CA THR A 350 4.97 -27.50 -18.69
C THR A 350 5.50 -26.56 -17.60
N PRO A 351 5.54 -25.23 -17.81
CA PRO A 351 6.08 -24.29 -16.82
C PRO A 351 5.00 -23.90 -15.79
N GLN A 352 4.64 -24.82 -14.89
CA GLN A 352 3.65 -24.55 -13.83
C GLN A 352 3.94 -25.35 -12.53
N ALA A 353 5.12 -25.15 -11.96
CA ALA A 353 5.56 -25.84 -10.72
C ALA A 353 6.51 -25.01 -9.84
N ALA A 354 6.24 -23.71 -9.67
CA ALA A 354 6.84 -22.83 -8.66
C ALA A 354 5.93 -21.59 -8.45
N TRP A 355 6.20 -20.80 -7.39
CA TRP A 355 5.54 -19.50 -7.12
C TRP A 355 4.01 -19.51 -6.85
N SER A 356 3.46 -20.63 -6.37
CA SER A 356 2.03 -20.74 -6.02
C SER A 356 1.69 -20.36 -4.57
N SER A 357 2.59 -19.68 -3.85
CA SER A 357 2.39 -19.32 -2.44
C SER A 357 3.16 -18.05 -2.03
N VAL A 358 2.53 -16.90 -2.21
CA VAL A 358 2.82 -15.73 -1.34
C VAL A 358 2.37 -16.13 0.08
N PRO A 359 3.21 -16.00 1.12
CA PRO A 359 2.82 -16.33 2.49
C PRO A 359 1.62 -15.51 2.94
N THR A 360 0.55 -16.17 3.39
CA THR A 360 -0.62 -15.49 3.97
C THR A 360 -0.23 -14.78 5.27
N LYS A 361 -0.49 -13.47 5.36
CA LYS A 361 0.01 -12.60 6.46
C LYS A 361 -0.59 -12.89 7.85
N SER A 362 -1.41 -13.94 7.99
CA SER A 362 -2.15 -14.34 9.20
C SER A 362 -1.29 -14.88 10.37
N ALA A 363 0.04 -14.80 10.30
CA ALA A 363 0.96 -15.38 11.27
C ALA A 363 1.54 -14.38 12.28
N TYR A 364 1.41 -13.07 12.01
CA TYR A 364 1.98 -12.00 12.83
C TYR A 364 0.93 -10.90 13.00
N GLY A 365 0.57 -10.59 14.25
CA GLY A 365 -0.46 -9.59 14.56
C GLY A 365 0.00 -8.17 14.21
N TRP A 366 -0.91 -7.40 13.62
CA TRP A 366 -0.73 -6.01 13.19
C TRP A 366 -1.49 -5.05 14.11
#